data_AF-A0A0D7QCJ5-F1
#
_entry.id   AF-A0A0D7QCJ5-F1
#
_cell.length_a   1.000
_cell.length_b   1.000
_cell.length_c   1.000
_cell.angle_alpha   90.00
_cell.angle_beta   90.00
_cell.angle_gamma   90.00
#
_symmetry.space_group_name_H-M   'P 1'
#
loop_
_entity.id
_entity.type
_entity.pdbx_description
1 polymer ?
#
loop_
_entity_poly.entity_id
_entity_poly.type
_entity_poly.pdbx_seq_one_letter_code
_entity_poly.pdbx_strand_id
1 'polypeptide(L)' 'MPDLDYLRREIEHMRVQVGRQRREILQLQRAGLSTASAELLLGRMHTKIDDLCAQRDRLKKELPAPKGNVLGGRSW' A
#
# COMPACT_ATOMS: atom_id res chain seq x y z
N MET A 1 -19.12 -4.70 2.89
CA MET A 1 -17.76 -4.47 3.42
C MET A 1 -16.78 -4.62 2.26
N PRO A 2 -15.70 -3.81 2.18
CA PRO A 2 -14.65 -4.03 1.18
C PRO A 2 -14.05 -5.43 1.35
N ASP A 3 -13.95 -6.17 0.25
CA ASP A 3 -13.34 -7.49 0.23
C ASP A 3 -11.80 -7.40 0.20
N LEU A 4 -11.09 -8.47 0.59
CA LEU A 4 -9.63 -8.52 0.56
C LEU A 4 -9.05 -8.21 -0.82
N ASP A 5 -9.70 -8.65 -1.90
CA ASP A 5 -9.19 -8.38 -3.25
C ASP A 5 -9.36 -6.91 -3.64
N TYR A 6 -10.42 -6.25 -3.15
CA TYR A 6 -10.56 -4.80 -3.30
C TYR A 6 -9.42 -4.07 -2.57
N LEU A 7 -9.15 -4.42 -1.30
CA LEU A 7 -8.08 -3.77 -0.54
C LEU A 7 -6.70 -3.98 -1.16
N ARG A 8 -6.42 -5.18 -1.68
CA ARG A 8 -5.16 -5.46 -2.40
C ARG A 8 -5.01 -4.58 -3.64
N ARG A 9 -6.06 -4.48 -4.46
CA ARG A 9 -6.06 -3.65 -5.67
C ARG A 9 -5.92 -2.16 -5.33
N GLU A 10 -6.62 -1.69 -4.31
CA GLU A 10 -6.56 -0.29 -3.87
C GLU A 10 -5.17 0.08 -3.34
N ILE A 11 -4.53 -0.78 -2.54
CA ILE A 11 -3.15 -0.57 -2.07
C ILE A 11 -2.20 -0.47 -3.27
N GLU A 12 -2.33 -1.35 -4.26
CA GLU A 12 -1.46 -1.34 -5.44
C GLU A 12 -1.68 -0.08 -6.29
N HIS A 13 -2.93 0.31 -6.49
CA HIS A 13 -3.27 1.57 -7.17
C HIS A 13 -2.66 2.78 -6.46
N MET A 14 -2.81 2.86 -5.13
CA MET A 14 -2.24 3.92 -4.31
C MET A 14 -0.70 3.97 -4.40
N ARG A 15 -0.02 2.81 -4.44
CA ARG A 15 1.45 2.73 -4.63
C ARG A 15 1.89 3.29 -5.98
N VAL A 16 1.15 3.00 -7.05
CA VAL A 16 1.40 3.59 -8.37
C VAL A 16 1.25 5.12 -8.32
N GLN A 17 0.20 5.62 -7.66
CA GLN A 17 -0.01 7.06 -7.51
C GLN A 17 1.12 7.71 -6.69
N VAL A 18 1.57 7.10 -5.60
CA VAL A 18 2.73 7.56 -4.80
C VAL A 18 3.99 7.64 -5.66
N GLY A 19 4.21 6.64 -6.53
CA GLY A 19 5.33 6.66 -7.48
C GLY A 19 5.25 7.84 -8.47
N ARG A 20 4.05 8.20 -8.93
CA ARG A 20 3.84 9.38 -9.78
C ARG A 20 4.07 10.68 -9.02
N GLN A 21 3.54 10.80 -7.80
CA GLN A 21 3.73 11.99 -6.96
C GLN A 21 5.21 12.27 -6.68
N ARG A 22 6.00 11.21 -6.42
CA ARG A 22 7.45 11.34 -6.22
C ARG A 22 8.17 11.87 -7.47
N ARG A 23 7.73 11.48 -8.67
CA ARG A 23 8.29 11.99 -9.93
C ARG A 23 7.93 13.46 -10.13
N GLU A 24 6.71 13.86 -9.80
CA GLU A 24 6.26 15.25 -9.86
C GLU A 24 7.06 16.13 -8.90
N ILE A 25 7.25 15.71 -7.64
CA ILE A 25 8.11 16.40 -6.67
C ILE A 25 9.51 16.61 -7.24
N LEU A 26 10.11 15.56 -7.82
CA LEU A 26 11.44 15.65 -8.40
C LEU A 26 11.51 16.59 -9.62
N GLN A 27 10.44 16.68 -10.42
CA GLN A 27 10.36 17.66 -11.51
C GLN A 27 10.25 19.10 -10.98
N LEU A 28 9.43 19.33 -9.96
CA LEU A 28 9.29 20.63 -9.30
C LEU A 28 10.61 21.08 -8.67
N GLN A 29 11.33 20.18 -7.97
CA GLN A 29 12.65 20.46 -7.41
C GLN A 29 13.67 20.87 -8.48
N ARG A 30 13.69 20.15 -9.61
CA ARG A 30 14.58 20.50 -10.74
C ARG A 30 14.24 21.84 -11.38
N ALA A 31 12.98 22.25 -11.34
CA ALA A 31 12.53 23.56 -11.79
C ALA A 31 12.74 24.67 -10.75
N GLY A 32 13.26 24.35 -9.55
CA GLY A 32 13.42 25.32 -8.45
C GLY A 32 12.09 25.78 -7.85
N LEU A 33 11.01 25.03 -8.07
CA LEU A 33 9.68 25.35 -7.55
C LEU A 33 9.49 24.74 -6.15
N SER A 34 8.66 25.39 -5.33
CA SER A 34 8.31 24.89 -4.01
C SER A 34 7.59 23.54 -4.09
N THR A 35 8.05 22.56 -3.29
CA THR A 35 7.47 21.20 -3.22
C THR A 35 6.63 20.94 -1.97
N ALA A 36 6.46 21.93 -1.09
CA ALA A 36 5.82 21.74 0.20
C ALA A 36 4.40 21.16 0.10
N SER A 37 3.60 21.62 -0.86
CA SER A 37 2.23 21.11 -1.08
C SER A 37 2.23 19.67 -1.61
N ALA A 38 3.14 19.34 -2.52
CA ALA A 38 3.28 18.02 -3.11
C ALA A 38 3.80 16.99 -2.08
N GLU A 39 4.70 17.40 -1.19
CA GLU A 39 5.18 16.58 -0.07
C GLU A 39 4.08 16.35 0.98
N LEU A 40 3.27 17.37 1.28
CA LEU A 40 2.10 17.21 2.15
C LEU A 40 1.10 16.19 1.57
N LEU A 41 0.83 16.26 0.26
CA LEU A 41 -0.01 15.29 -0.43
C LEU A 41 0.59 13.88 -0.36
N LEU A 42 1.89 13.75 -0.62
CA LEU A 42 2.60 12.48 -0.52
C LEU A 42 2.45 11.85 0.87
N GLY A 43 2.60 12.64 1.95
CA GLY A 43 2.38 12.18 3.31
C GLY A 43 0.96 11.64 3.55
N ARG A 44 -0.07 12.36 3.08
CA ARG A 44 -1.47 11.91 3.16
C ARG A 44 -1.71 10.61 2.41
N MET A 45 -1.05 10.42 1.26
CA MET A 45 -1.14 9.17 0.49
C MET A 45 -0.52 8.00 1.25
N HIS A 46 0.62 8.21 1.93
CA HIS A 46 1.22 7.19 2.80
C HIS A 46 0.30 6.81 3.95
N THR A 47 -0.27 7.79 4.67
CA THR A 47 -1.24 7.52 5.74
C THR A 47 -2.42 6.68 5.25
N LYS A 48 -2.97 6.99 4.06
CA LYS A 48 -4.05 6.20 3.48
C LYS A 48 -3.63 4.76 3.14
N ILE A 49 -2.40 4.55 2.66
CA ILE A 49 -1.88 3.19 2.41
C ILE A 49 -1.76 2.41 3.72
N ASP A 50 -1.30 3.05 4.79
CA ASP A 50 -1.18 2.42 6.10
C ASP A 50 -2.55 2.00 6.64
N ASP A 51 -3.56 2.85 6.50
CA ASP A 51 -4.95 2.55 6.88
C ASP A 51 -5.52 1.37 6.07
N LEU A 52 -5.25 1.31 4.77
CA LEU A 52 -5.68 0.19 3.91
C LEU A 52 -4.95 -1.12 4.30
N CYS A 53 -3.67 -1.05 4.65
CA CYS A 53 -2.91 -2.19 5.14
C CYS A 53 -3.47 -2.70 6.47
N ALA A 54 -3.77 -1.80 7.41
CA ALA A 54 -4.39 -2.15 8.68
C ALA A 54 -5.77 -2.82 8.48
N GLN A 55 -6.60 -2.31 7.57
CA GLN A 55 -7.88 -2.92 7.22
C GLN A 55 -7.71 -4.31 6.61
N ARG A 56 -6.76 -4.48 5.68
CA ARG A 56 -6.45 -5.78 5.08
C ARG A 56 -6.03 -6.80 6.14
N ASP A 57 -5.21 -6.37 7.09
CA ASP A 57 -4.68 -7.25 8.12
C ASP A 57 -5.75 -7.62 9.17
N ARG A 58 -6.72 -6.74 9.43
CA ARG A 58 -7.93 -7.07 10.21
C ARG A 58 -8.79 -8.12 9.50
N LEU A 59 -9.13 -7.90 8.22
CA LEU A 59 -9.92 -8.85 7.43
C LEU A 59 -9.23 -10.21 7.28
N LYS A 60 -7.90 -10.23 7.13
CA LYS A 60 -7.13 -11.48 7.11
C LYS A 60 -7.20 -12.27 8.41
N LYS A 61 -7.32 -11.59 9.56
CA LYS A 61 -7.46 -12.25 10.88
C LYS A 61 -8.86 -12.80 11.09
N GLU A 62 -9.87 -12.16 10.52
CA GLU A 62 -11.27 -12.60 10.60
C GLU A 62 -11.56 -13.81 9.71
N LEU A 63 -10.82 -13.95 8.60
CA LEU A 63 -10.90 -15.14 7.77
C LEU A 63 -10.24 -16.33 8.46
N PRO A 64 -10.86 -17.53 8.40
CA PRO A 64 -10.22 -18.73 8.90
C PRO A 64 -8.89 -18.91 8.16
N ALA A 65 -7.81 -19.05 8.92
CA ALA A 65 -6.50 -19.30 8.34
C ALA A 65 -6.62 -20.47 7.34
N PRO A 66 -6.09 -20.35 6.11
CA PRO A 66 -6.10 -21.47 5.20
C PRO A 66 -5.45 -22.64 5.94
N LYS A 67 -6.17 -23.77 6.08
CA LYS A 67 -5.65 -25.01 6.66
C LYS A 67 -4.30 -25.24 5.99
N GLY A 68 -3.22 -25.07 6.77
CA GLY A 68 -1.87 -25.17 6.24
C GLY A 68 -1.77 -26.50 5.53
N ASN A 69 -1.43 -26.46 4.23
CA ASN A 69 -0.75 -27.60 3.65
C ASN A 69 0.51 -27.74 4.47
N VAL A 70 0.49 -28.68 5.42
CA VAL A 70 1.68 -29.18 6.10
C VAL A 70 2.62 -29.51 4.95
N LEU A 71 3.67 -28.70 4.78
CA LEU A 71 4.78 -29.06 3.93
C LEU A 71 5.34 -30.32 4.56
N GLY A 72 4.89 -31.47 4.04
CA GLY A 72 5.30 -32.80 4.47
C GLY A 72 6.81 -32.78 4.60
N GLY A 73 7.28 -33.11 5.81
CA GLY A 73 8.68 -33.07 6.16
C GLY A 73 9.50 -33.76 5.09
N ARG A 74 10.51 -33.07 4.57
CA ARG A 74 11.59 -33.74 3.84
C ARG A 74 12.30 -34.64 4.85
N SER A 75 12.02 -35.93 4.77
CA SER A 75 12.92 -36.96 5.32
C SER A 75 14.21 -36.90 4.51
N TRP A 76 15.31 -36.66 5.21
CA TRP A 76 16.63 -37.07 4.75
C TRP A 76 16.78 -38.59 4.90
#